data_AF-A0A529T9M2-F1
#
_entry.id   AF-A0A529T9M2-F1
#
_cell.length_a   1.000
_cell.length_b   1.000
_cell.length_c   1.000
_cell.angle_alpha   90.00
_cell.angle_beta   90.00
_cell.angle_gamma   90.00
#
_symmetry.space_group_name_H-M   'P 1'
#
loop_
_entity.id
_entity.type
_entity.pdbx_description
1 polymer ?
#
loop_
_entity_poly.entity_id
_entity_poly.type
_entity_poly.pdbx_seq_one_letter_code
_entity_poly.pdbx_strand_id
1 'polypeptide(L)'
;FSKRDYSYVADTVTNAGAIAVIVDYALMPSVRMATIVDQIRRARQWIDDHIASYGGDPDHLTVSGHSAGAHLATMLFDDNSRPSGIKGALLLGGIYDLRPLQESFLAAEIAITDDEVERFSPINHRFDPGVAVEISVGAEETPPFHSQAAAFAENLQRQGLLVSRTSLAWANHMSSVRDLGLADTGAASSLARLLGV
;
A
#
# COMPACT_ATOMS: atom_id res chain seq x y z
N PHE A 1 12.02 -3.23 11.15
CA PHE A 1 11.92 -3.40 9.70
C PHE A 1 12.45 -2.15 9.02
N SER A 2 13.26 -2.32 7.99
CA SER A 2 13.84 -1.24 7.17
C SER A 2 13.78 -1.62 5.70
N LYS A 3 14.02 -0.66 4.80
CA LYS A 3 14.10 -0.89 3.36
C LYS A 3 15.12 -1.96 2.96
N ARG A 4 16.15 -2.18 3.78
CA ARG A 4 17.14 -3.25 3.57
C ARG A 4 16.54 -4.64 3.77
N ASP A 5 15.61 -4.77 4.71
CA ASP A 5 14.96 -6.05 5.01
C ASP A 5 13.98 -6.45 3.90
N TYR A 6 13.55 -5.51 3.05
CA TYR A 6 12.59 -5.72 1.96
C TYR A 6 13.19 -5.48 0.57
N SER A 7 14.51 -5.32 0.44
CA SER A 7 15.14 -5.05 -0.85
C SER A 7 14.96 -6.19 -1.86
N TYR A 8 14.70 -7.42 -1.39
CA TYR A 8 14.42 -8.57 -2.26
C TYR A 8 13.17 -8.36 -3.15
N VAL A 9 12.24 -7.48 -2.76
CA VAL A 9 11.09 -7.14 -3.61
C VAL A 9 11.53 -6.49 -4.93
N ALA A 10 12.71 -5.85 -4.93
CA ALA A 10 13.28 -5.25 -6.13
C ALA A 10 13.57 -6.29 -7.24
N ASP A 11 13.79 -7.56 -6.90
CA ASP A 11 14.07 -8.59 -7.91
C ASP A 11 12.87 -8.77 -8.84
N THR A 12 11.66 -8.88 -8.31
CA THR A 12 10.42 -8.97 -9.13
C THR A 12 10.21 -7.72 -9.98
N VAL A 13 10.46 -6.54 -9.40
CA VAL A 13 10.24 -5.25 -10.11
C VAL A 13 11.26 -5.05 -11.24
N THR A 14 12.54 -5.32 -10.98
CA THR A 14 13.60 -5.13 -11.97
C THR A 14 13.57 -6.19 -13.06
N ASN A 15 13.19 -7.43 -12.74
CA ASN A 15 12.95 -8.48 -13.74
C ASN A 15 11.77 -8.16 -14.67
N ALA A 16 10.80 -7.37 -14.20
CA ALA A 16 9.71 -6.82 -15.02
C ALA A 16 10.14 -5.62 -15.88
N GLY A 17 11.41 -5.18 -15.82
CA GLY A 17 11.92 -4.04 -16.57
C GLY A 17 11.58 -2.67 -15.95
N ALA A 18 11.14 -2.63 -14.69
CA ALA A 18 10.81 -1.42 -13.97
C ALA A 18 11.88 -1.02 -12.94
N ILE A 19 11.77 0.19 -12.38
CA ILE A 19 12.64 0.67 -11.30
C ILE A 19 11.96 0.45 -9.95
N ALA A 20 12.66 -0.22 -9.03
CA ALA A 20 12.21 -0.39 -7.66
C ALA A 20 12.64 0.78 -6.77
N VAL A 21 11.68 1.44 -6.12
CA VAL A 21 11.95 2.44 -5.07
C VAL A 21 11.39 1.93 -3.75
N ILE A 22 12.28 1.53 -2.83
CA ILE A 22 11.92 1.02 -1.50
C ILE A 22 12.12 2.12 -0.45
N VAL A 23 11.02 2.56 0.17
CA VAL A 23 10.98 3.74 1.04
C VAL A 23 10.91 3.35 2.51
N ASP A 24 11.75 3.99 3.33
CA ASP A 24 11.63 3.98 4.80
C ASP A 24 10.88 5.21 5.29
N TYR A 25 10.19 5.07 6.42
CA TYR A 25 9.51 6.15 7.13
C TYR A 25 9.65 5.98 8.64
N ALA A 26 9.45 7.06 9.39
CA ALA A 26 9.50 7.03 10.84
C ALA A 26 8.28 6.29 11.43
N LEU A 27 8.44 5.70 12.61
CA LEU A 27 7.42 4.85 13.23
C LEU A 27 6.74 5.53 14.43
N MET A 28 5.47 5.20 14.64
CA MET A 28 4.79 5.50 15.90
C MET A 28 5.41 4.67 17.04
N PRO A 29 5.41 5.16 18.29
CA PRO A 29 4.91 6.47 18.74
C PRO A 29 5.91 7.62 18.60
N SER A 30 7.12 7.38 18.06
CA SER A 30 8.17 8.41 17.95
C SER A 30 7.75 9.60 17.09
N VAL A 31 6.88 9.37 16.10
CA VAL A 31 6.15 10.40 15.35
C VAL A 31 4.66 10.02 15.28
N ARG A 32 3.79 10.97 14.92
CA ARG A 32 2.35 10.72 14.71
C ARG A 32 2.00 10.50 13.25
N MET A 33 0.82 9.95 12.99
CA MET A 33 0.36 9.55 11.65
C MET A 33 0.52 10.67 10.61
N ALA A 34 0.19 11.91 10.97
CA ALA A 34 0.35 13.07 10.09
C ALA A 34 1.78 13.25 9.57
N THR A 35 2.79 13.06 10.42
CA THR A 35 4.20 13.14 10.03
C THR A 35 4.59 12.00 9.11
N ILE A 36 4.10 10.80 9.37
CA ILE A 36 4.38 9.61 8.54
C ILE A 36 3.79 9.80 7.14
N VAL A 37 2.54 10.24 7.04
CA VAL A 37 1.88 10.54 5.76
C VAL A 37 2.63 11.64 5.00
N ASP A 38 3.06 12.71 5.68
CA ASP A 38 3.88 13.77 5.07
C ASP A 38 5.21 13.22 4.52
N GLN A 39 5.89 12.33 5.25
CA GLN A 39 7.11 11.68 4.77
C GLN A 39 6.88 10.85 3.50
N ILE A 40 5.77 10.11 3.43
CA ILE A 40 5.42 9.32 2.24
C ILE A 40 5.10 10.22 1.04
N ARG A 41 4.37 11.32 1.24
CA ARG A 41 4.10 12.31 0.19
C ARG A 41 5.37 13.00 -0.30
N ARG A 42 6.31 13.32 0.60
CA ARG A 42 7.63 13.85 0.22
C ARG A 42 8.49 12.84 -0.53
N ALA A 43 8.41 11.56 -0.17
CA ALA A 43 9.09 10.50 -0.92
C ALA A 43 8.54 10.41 -2.35
N ARG A 44 7.21 10.51 -2.54
CA ARG A 44 6.60 10.63 -3.87
C ARG A 44 7.11 11.84 -4.63
N GLN A 45 7.11 13.02 -4.02
CA GLN A 45 7.64 14.24 -4.65
C GLN A 45 9.09 14.07 -5.10
N TRP A 46 9.94 13.44 -4.25
CA TRP A 46 11.32 13.17 -4.62
C TRP A 46 11.43 12.26 -5.84
N ILE A 47 10.57 11.24 -5.95
CA ILE A 47 10.50 10.35 -7.12
C ILE A 47 10.15 11.17 -8.36
N ASP A 48 9.10 12.00 -8.31
CA ASP A 48 8.69 12.84 -9.45
C ASP A 48 9.83 13.74 -9.94
N ASP A 49 10.57 14.33 -9.00
CA ASP A 49 11.66 15.26 -9.30
C ASP A 49 12.94 14.58 -9.83
N HIS A 50 13.18 13.31 -9.50
CA HIS A 50 14.49 12.68 -9.70
C HIS A 50 14.47 11.39 -10.53
N ILE A 51 13.35 10.68 -10.65
CA ILE A 51 13.34 9.31 -11.21
C ILE A 51 13.83 9.26 -12.67
N ALA A 52 13.61 10.34 -13.44
CA ALA A 52 14.14 10.50 -14.79
C ALA A 52 15.67 10.37 -14.87
N SER A 53 16.39 10.86 -13.86
CA SER A 53 17.85 10.73 -13.78
C SER A 53 18.33 9.29 -13.54
N TYR A 54 17.44 8.42 -13.07
CA TYR A 54 17.67 6.98 -12.90
C TYR A 54 17.12 6.16 -14.09
N GLY A 55 16.58 6.82 -15.12
CA GLY A 55 16.03 6.18 -16.32
C GLY A 55 14.54 5.80 -16.22
N GLY A 56 13.82 6.24 -15.19
CA GLY A 56 12.39 5.99 -15.04
C GLY A 56 11.52 7.09 -15.64
N ASP A 57 10.27 6.75 -15.96
CA ASP A 57 9.27 7.70 -16.42
C ASP A 57 8.43 8.21 -15.24
N PRO A 58 8.47 9.51 -14.88
CA PRO A 58 7.69 10.06 -13.77
C PRO A 58 6.17 10.00 -14.02
N ASP A 59 5.73 9.90 -15.27
CA ASP A 59 4.31 9.78 -15.63
C ASP A 59 3.80 8.34 -15.57
N HIS A 60 4.67 7.35 -15.29
CA HIS A 60 4.34 5.93 -15.26
C HIS A 60 4.63 5.30 -13.88
N LEU A 61 4.04 5.85 -12.82
CA LEU A 61 4.22 5.36 -11.45
C LEU A 61 3.11 4.41 -10.99
N THR A 62 3.51 3.31 -10.36
CA THR A 62 2.64 2.42 -9.58
C THR A 62 3.10 2.37 -8.13
N VAL A 63 2.20 2.03 -7.21
CA VAL A 63 2.51 1.94 -5.77
C VAL A 63 2.13 0.57 -5.22
N SER A 64 2.90 0.11 -4.24
CA SER A 64 2.59 -1.11 -3.51
C SER A 64 2.92 -0.93 -2.05
N GLY A 65 2.18 -1.61 -1.18
CA GLY A 65 2.44 -1.59 0.25
C GLY A 65 1.89 -2.84 0.93
N HIS A 66 2.50 -3.18 2.06
CA HIS A 66 2.09 -4.28 2.92
C HIS A 66 1.64 -3.77 4.29
N SER A 67 0.49 -4.23 4.79
CA SER A 67 -0.01 -3.90 6.14
C SER A 67 -0.16 -2.39 6.33
N ALA A 68 0.51 -1.78 7.31
CA ALA A 68 0.58 -0.32 7.45
C ALA A 68 1.15 0.38 6.20
N GLY A 69 2.01 -0.26 5.42
CA GLY A 69 2.46 0.26 4.13
C GLY A 69 1.36 0.29 3.07
N ALA A 70 0.42 -0.67 3.08
CA ALA A 70 -0.73 -0.66 2.18
C ALA A 70 -1.66 0.51 2.51
N HIS A 71 -1.87 0.77 3.80
CA HIS A 71 -2.54 1.98 4.29
C HIS A 71 -1.87 3.25 3.76
N LEU A 72 -0.56 3.39 3.95
CA LEU A 72 0.19 4.57 3.51
C LEU A 72 0.20 4.73 1.98
N ALA A 73 0.22 3.63 1.22
CA ALA A 73 0.13 3.68 -0.24
C ALA A 73 -1.19 4.33 -0.70
N THR A 74 -2.30 4.12 0.02
CA THR A 74 -3.58 4.78 -0.30
C THR A 74 -3.51 6.30 -0.19
N MET A 75 -2.65 6.84 0.68
CA MET A 75 -2.48 8.29 0.90
C MET A 75 -1.74 8.99 -0.26
N LEU A 76 -1.26 8.23 -1.26
CA LEU A 76 -0.63 8.75 -2.47
C LEU A 76 -1.62 8.93 -3.63
N PHE A 77 -2.83 8.39 -3.50
CA PHE A 77 -3.89 8.55 -4.49
C PHE A 77 -5.26 8.88 -3.87
N ASP A 78 -5.23 9.39 -2.63
CA ASP A 78 -6.40 10.00 -2.01
C ASP A 78 -6.69 11.38 -2.63
N ASP A 79 -7.98 11.68 -2.82
CA ASP A 79 -8.50 12.79 -3.61
C ASP A 79 -8.06 14.14 -3.04
N ASN A 80 -7.10 14.75 -3.74
CA ASN A 80 -6.67 16.11 -3.52
C ASN A 80 -6.86 16.92 -4.81
N SER A 81 -8.10 17.07 -5.28
CA SER A 81 -8.50 18.06 -6.30
C SER A 81 -7.89 17.90 -7.71
N ARG A 82 -7.02 16.91 -7.93
CA ARG A 82 -6.30 16.64 -9.18
C ARG A 82 -5.99 15.14 -9.31
N PRO A 83 -5.79 14.62 -10.54
CA PRO A 83 -5.28 13.27 -10.74
C PRO A 83 -3.95 13.07 -10.01
N SER A 84 -3.81 11.93 -9.35
CA SER A 84 -2.63 11.53 -8.56
C SER A 84 -1.41 11.18 -9.41
N GLY A 85 -1.61 10.90 -10.70
CA GLY A 85 -0.57 10.38 -11.60
C GLY A 85 -0.21 8.91 -11.34
N ILE A 86 -0.76 8.28 -10.30
CA ILE A 86 -0.62 6.83 -10.05
C ILE A 86 -1.43 6.07 -11.09
N LYS A 87 -0.85 5.03 -11.69
CA LYS A 87 -1.52 4.18 -12.68
C LYS A 87 -2.15 2.94 -12.06
N GLY A 88 -1.53 2.42 -11.00
CA GLY A 88 -2.08 1.31 -10.26
C GLY A 88 -1.53 1.18 -8.86
N ALA A 89 -2.27 0.46 -8.01
CA ALA A 89 -1.90 0.16 -6.64
C ALA A 89 -2.06 -1.33 -6.31
N LEU A 90 -1.06 -1.94 -5.68
CA LEU A 90 -1.17 -3.25 -5.03
C LEU A 90 -1.17 -3.08 -3.51
N LEU A 91 -2.31 -3.37 -2.88
CA LEU A 91 -2.51 -3.19 -1.45
C LEU A 91 -2.56 -4.57 -0.78
N LEU A 92 -1.46 -4.98 -0.16
CA LEU A 92 -1.29 -6.33 0.42
C LEU A 92 -1.55 -6.34 1.92
N GLY A 93 -2.53 -7.11 2.38
CA GLY A 93 -2.82 -7.30 3.82
C GLY A 93 -3.07 -5.99 4.56
N GLY A 94 -3.66 -4.99 3.91
CA GLY A 94 -3.78 -3.63 4.44
C GLY A 94 -4.85 -3.45 5.53
N ILE A 95 -4.74 -2.31 6.23
CA ILE A 95 -5.72 -1.81 7.21
C ILE A 95 -6.28 -0.49 6.70
N TYR A 96 -7.60 -0.38 6.58
CA TYR A 96 -8.26 0.75 5.90
C TYR A 96 -9.27 1.50 6.78
N ASP A 97 -9.73 0.87 7.85
CA ASP A 97 -10.39 1.48 9.01
C ASP A 97 -9.45 1.38 10.22
N LEU A 98 -9.04 2.51 10.77
CA LEU A 98 -8.14 2.54 11.93
C LEU A 98 -8.89 2.37 13.26
N ARG A 99 -10.22 2.54 13.29
CA ARG A 99 -11.01 2.50 14.53
C ARG A 99 -10.79 1.22 15.36
N PRO A 100 -10.76 0.01 14.77
CA PRO A 100 -10.52 -1.21 15.54
C PRO A 100 -9.15 -1.28 16.22
N LEU A 101 -8.16 -0.49 15.77
CA LEU A 101 -6.83 -0.49 16.36
C LEU A 101 -6.79 0.12 17.77
N GLN A 102 -7.76 0.98 18.10
CA GLN A 102 -7.89 1.62 19.42
C GLN A 102 -8.15 0.59 20.54
N GLU A 103 -8.67 -0.59 20.20
CA GLU A 103 -8.97 -1.69 21.14
C GLU A 103 -8.10 -2.93 20.89
N SER A 104 -7.11 -2.84 20.00
CA SER A 104 -6.25 -3.95 19.62
C SER A 104 -5.06 -4.13 20.57
N PHE A 105 -4.26 -5.17 20.35
CA PHE A 105 -2.99 -5.36 21.06
C PHE A 105 -1.99 -4.20 20.85
N LEU A 106 -2.18 -3.37 19.82
CA LEU A 106 -1.36 -2.18 19.56
C LEU A 106 -1.82 -0.95 20.34
N ALA A 107 -3.00 -0.97 20.98
CA ALA A 107 -3.63 0.22 21.54
C ALA A 107 -2.70 1.03 22.46
N ALA A 108 -1.94 0.36 23.33
CA ALA A 108 -1.01 1.00 24.25
C ALA A 108 0.24 1.59 23.56
N GLU A 109 0.68 0.99 22.45
CA GLU A 109 1.89 1.37 21.73
C GLU A 109 1.64 2.56 20.81
N ILE A 110 0.60 2.48 19.97
CA ILE A 110 0.31 3.50 18.96
C ILE A 110 -0.63 4.58 19.47
N ALA A 111 -1.52 4.24 20.42
CA ALA A 111 -2.51 5.14 21.01
C ALA A 111 -3.18 6.03 19.94
N ILE A 112 -3.76 5.41 18.91
CA ILE A 112 -4.44 6.13 17.82
C ILE A 112 -5.60 6.94 18.41
N THR A 113 -5.61 8.24 18.11
CA THR A 113 -6.63 9.18 18.55
C THR A 113 -7.84 9.16 17.62
N ASP A 114 -8.99 9.65 18.09
CA ASP A 114 -10.18 9.79 17.24
C ASP A 114 -9.94 10.72 16.04
N ASP A 115 -9.15 11.80 16.22
CA ASP A 115 -8.72 12.70 15.13
C ASP A 115 -7.93 11.93 14.07
N GLU A 116 -7.02 11.04 14.48
CA GLU A 116 -6.25 10.22 13.55
C GLU A 116 -7.12 9.16 12.84
N VAL A 117 -8.10 8.57 13.55
CA VAL A 117 -9.07 7.68 12.91
C VAL A 117 -9.87 8.43 11.84
N GLU A 118 -10.37 9.61 12.16
CA GLU A 118 -11.17 10.41 11.23
C GLU A 118 -10.36 10.81 9.99
N ARG A 119 -9.15 11.33 10.20
CA ARG A 119 -8.32 11.92 9.14
C ARG A 119 -7.49 10.94 8.33
N PHE A 120 -7.22 9.76 8.88
CA PHE A 120 -6.29 8.81 8.27
C PHE A 120 -6.87 7.42 8.13
N SER A 121 -8.18 7.20 8.24
CA SER A 121 -8.76 5.92 7.81
C SER A 121 -9.08 5.99 6.32
N PRO A 122 -8.38 5.24 5.45
CA PRO A 122 -8.64 5.22 4.01
C PRO A 122 -10.12 5.02 3.65
N ILE A 123 -10.87 4.26 4.43
CA ILE A 123 -12.30 4.00 4.17
C ILE A 123 -13.19 5.26 4.20
N ASN A 124 -12.71 6.35 4.81
CA ASN A 124 -13.39 7.64 4.89
C ASN A 124 -13.00 8.59 3.75
N HIS A 125 -12.02 8.23 2.91
CA HIS A 125 -11.46 9.11 1.89
C HIS A 125 -12.13 8.89 0.54
N ARG A 126 -11.99 9.88 -0.34
CA ARG A 126 -12.25 9.71 -1.78
C ARG A 126 -10.94 9.40 -2.48
N PHE A 127 -10.96 8.65 -3.57
CA PHE A 127 -9.77 8.25 -4.30
C PHE A 127 -9.87 8.63 -5.77
N ASP A 128 -8.70 8.81 -6.39
CA ASP A 128 -8.59 9.09 -7.82
C ASP A 128 -9.17 7.91 -8.65
N PRO A 129 -10.25 8.15 -9.44
CA PRO A 129 -10.87 7.10 -10.25
C PRO A 129 -9.97 6.60 -11.39
N GLY A 130 -8.88 7.29 -11.69
CA GLY A 130 -7.88 6.88 -12.68
C GLY A 130 -6.96 5.75 -12.23
N VAL A 131 -7.01 5.35 -10.95
CA VAL A 131 -6.13 4.32 -10.38
C VAL A 131 -6.79 2.94 -10.43
N ALA A 132 -6.10 1.96 -11.02
CA ALA A 132 -6.48 0.55 -10.90
C ALA A 132 -5.94 -0.05 -9.59
N VAL A 133 -6.78 -0.67 -8.78
CA VAL A 133 -6.40 -1.16 -7.45
C VAL A 133 -6.57 -2.67 -7.34
N GLU A 134 -5.50 -3.39 -7.00
CA GLU A 134 -5.57 -4.78 -6.55
C GLU A 134 -5.43 -4.82 -5.01
N ILE A 135 -6.41 -5.42 -4.34
CA ILE A 135 -6.36 -5.67 -2.89
C ILE A 135 -6.10 -7.17 -2.68
N SER A 136 -4.94 -7.49 -2.14
CA SER A 136 -4.50 -8.86 -1.90
C SER A 136 -4.45 -9.17 -0.42
N VAL A 137 -4.84 -10.38 -0.02
CA VAL A 137 -4.78 -10.86 1.37
C VAL A 137 -4.30 -12.30 1.35
N GLY A 138 -3.42 -12.67 2.28
CA GLY A 138 -3.06 -14.07 2.51
C GLY A 138 -4.26 -14.90 2.97
N ALA A 139 -4.45 -16.08 2.41
CA ALA A 139 -5.58 -16.96 2.75
C ALA A 139 -5.58 -17.42 4.23
N GLU A 140 -4.42 -17.37 4.89
CA GLU A 140 -4.23 -17.72 6.31
C GLU A 140 -4.11 -16.48 7.22
N GLU A 141 -4.45 -15.29 6.73
CA GLU A 141 -4.53 -14.10 7.56
C GLU A 141 -5.72 -14.13 8.53
N THR A 142 -5.64 -13.33 9.58
CA THR A 142 -6.72 -13.25 10.56
C THR A 142 -7.98 -12.61 9.97
N PRO A 143 -9.20 -12.92 10.47
CA PRO A 143 -10.46 -12.39 9.94
C PRO A 143 -10.53 -10.85 9.77
N PRO A 144 -9.91 -10.01 10.62
CA PRO A 144 -9.88 -8.57 10.40
C PRO A 144 -9.28 -8.14 9.06
N PHE A 145 -8.21 -8.76 8.57
CA PHE A 145 -7.62 -8.41 7.27
C PHE A 145 -8.55 -8.73 6.11
N HIS A 146 -9.21 -9.89 6.15
CA HIS A 146 -10.20 -10.26 5.15
C HIS A 146 -11.41 -9.29 5.14
N SER A 147 -11.86 -8.90 6.33
CA SER A 147 -13.01 -7.99 6.49
C SER A 147 -12.67 -6.58 6.01
N GLN A 148 -11.50 -6.06 6.39
CA GLN A 148 -10.96 -4.77 5.94
C GLN A 148 -10.82 -4.74 4.42
N ALA A 149 -10.21 -5.77 3.82
CA ALA A 149 -10.04 -5.86 2.37
C ALA A 149 -11.37 -5.91 1.62
N ALA A 150 -12.37 -6.64 2.12
CA ALA A 150 -13.70 -6.68 1.52
C ALA A 150 -14.39 -5.32 1.60
N ALA A 151 -14.45 -4.72 2.79
CA ALA A 151 -15.11 -3.44 3.01
C ALA A 151 -14.46 -2.30 2.20
N PHE A 152 -13.14 -2.28 2.11
CA PHE A 152 -12.42 -1.26 1.35
C PHE A 152 -12.57 -1.46 -0.16
N ALA A 153 -12.54 -2.69 -0.66
CA ALA A 153 -12.82 -2.95 -2.08
C ALA A 153 -14.21 -2.47 -2.49
N GLU A 154 -15.24 -2.76 -1.70
CA GLU A 154 -16.61 -2.30 -1.93
C GLU A 154 -16.72 -0.77 -1.86
N ASN A 155 -15.96 -0.14 -0.96
CA ASN A 155 -15.87 1.32 -0.88
C ASN A 155 -15.28 1.90 -2.18
N LEU A 156 -14.14 1.42 -2.64
CA LEU A 156 -13.48 1.87 -3.88
C LEU A 156 -14.35 1.63 -5.12
N GLN A 157 -15.01 0.47 -5.21
CA GLN A 157 -15.93 0.16 -6.30
C GLN A 157 -17.13 1.12 -6.36
N ARG A 158 -17.69 1.49 -5.21
CA ARG A 158 -18.76 2.51 -5.15
C ARG A 158 -18.29 3.89 -5.59
N GLN A 159 -17.00 4.18 -5.48
CA GLN A 159 -16.39 5.40 -6.01
C GLN A 159 -16.08 5.33 -7.51
N GLY A 160 -16.22 4.15 -8.14
CA GLY A 160 -16.01 3.95 -9.57
C GLY A 160 -14.60 3.50 -9.97
N LEU A 161 -13.74 3.14 -9.01
CA LEU A 161 -12.41 2.62 -9.32
C LEU A 161 -12.49 1.21 -9.92
N LEU A 162 -11.51 0.87 -10.76
CA LEU A 162 -11.28 -0.51 -11.19
C LEU A 162 -10.60 -1.27 -10.04
N VAL A 163 -11.31 -2.22 -9.44
CA VAL A 163 -10.83 -2.96 -8.26
C VAL A 163 -10.84 -4.46 -8.49
N SER A 164 -9.72 -5.12 -8.23
CA SER A 164 -9.62 -6.58 -8.12
C SER A 164 -9.29 -6.98 -6.68
N ARG A 165 -9.65 -8.22 -6.33
CA ARG A 165 -9.32 -8.82 -5.03
C ARG A 165 -8.69 -10.18 -5.23
N THR A 166 -7.59 -10.42 -4.53
CA THR A 166 -6.85 -11.68 -4.63
C THR A 166 -6.68 -12.29 -3.24
N SER A 167 -7.01 -13.58 -3.12
CA SER A 167 -6.67 -14.39 -1.95
C SER A 167 -5.44 -15.23 -2.29
N LEU A 168 -4.33 -14.99 -1.59
CA LEU A 168 -3.06 -15.67 -1.83
C LEU A 168 -3.04 -16.99 -1.06
N ALA A 169 -3.13 -18.11 -1.80
CA ALA A 169 -3.14 -19.45 -1.21
C ALA A 169 -1.88 -19.71 -0.38
N TRP A 170 -2.06 -20.35 0.77
CA TRP A 170 -0.99 -20.79 1.69
C TRP A 170 -0.09 -19.65 2.19
N ALA A 171 -0.58 -18.41 2.12
CA ALA A 171 0.12 -17.25 2.61
C ALA A 171 -0.54 -16.73 3.89
N ASN A 172 0.27 -16.47 4.90
CA ASN A 172 -0.08 -15.66 6.07
C ASN A 172 0.46 -14.23 5.90
N HIS A 173 0.21 -13.39 6.89
CA HIS A 173 0.54 -11.96 6.85
C HIS A 173 2.03 -11.69 6.59
N MET A 174 2.94 -12.54 7.09
CA MET A 174 4.38 -12.31 6.91
C MET A 174 4.95 -13.04 5.69
N SER A 175 4.40 -14.20 5.32
CA SER A 175 4.86 -14.89 4.11
C SER A 175 4.43 -14.14 2.85
N SER A 176 3.24 -13.54 2.84
CA SER A 176 2.71 -12.84 1.66
C SER A 176 3.62 -11.71 1.19
N VAL A 177 4.20 -10.92 2.10
CA VAL A 177 5.13 -9.83 1.76
C VAL A 177 6.50 -10.35 1.32
N ARG A 178 7.00 -11.41 1.95
CA ARG A 178 8.24 -12.08 1.51
C ARG A 178 8.11 -12.59 0.08
N ASP A 179 6.96 -13.18 -0.22
CA ASP A 179 6.70 -13.82 -1.49
C ASP A 179 6.65 -12.81 -2.66
N LEU A 180 6.48 -11.51 -2.39
CA LEU A 180 6.57 -10.47 -3.43
C LEU A 180 7.90 -10.49 -4.21
N GLY A 181 9.01 -10.89 -3.58
CA GLY A 181 10.31 -11.04 -4.27
C GLY A 181 10.68 -12.48 -4.64
N LEU A 182 9.78 -13.45 -4.45
CA LEU A 182 10.01 -14.83 -4.82
C LEU A 182 9.25 -15.14 -6.11
N ALA A 183 10.00 -15.47 -7.16
CA ALA A 183 9.43 -15.91 -8.44
C ALA A 183 8.42 -17.06 -8.25
N ASP A 184 7.47 -17.15 -9.17
CA ASP A 184 6.43 -18.19 -9.22
C ASP A 184 5.44 -18.21 -8.04
N THR A 185 5.49 -17.22 -7.15
CA THR A 185 4.47 -17.05 -6.11
C THR A 185 3.29 -16.21 -6.60
N GLY A 186 2.13 -16.36 -5.95
CA GLY A 186 0.97 -15.53 -6.24
C GLY A 186 1.20 -14.04 -5.93
N ALA A 187 2.00 -13.73 -4.90
CA ALA A 187 2.34 -12.37 -4.54
C ALA A 187 3.21 -11.71 -5.61
N ALA A 188 4.29 -12.36 -6.03
CA ALA A 188 5.14 -11.87 -7.13
C ALA A 188 4.36 -11.73 -8.44
N SER A 189 3.47 -12.68 -8.75
CA SER A 189 2.59 -12.59 -9.93
C SER A 189 1.66 -11.37 -9.88
N SER A 190 1.18 -10.99 -8.68
CA SER A 190 0.33 -9.82 -8.50
C SER A 190 1.11 -8.52 -8.66
N LEU A 191 2.36 -8.49 -8.16
CA LEU A 191 3.27 -7.36 -8.36
C LEU A 191 3.70 -7.23 -9.82
N ALA A 192 3.95 -8.33 -10.52
CA ALA A 192 4.27 -8.36 -11.94
C ALA A 192 3.13 -7.78 -12.80
N ARG A 193 1.88 -8.22 -12.54
CA ARG A 193 0.69 -7.68 -13.24
C ARG A 193 0.51 -6.18 -13.04
N LEU A 194 0.80 -5.67 -11.84
CA LEU A 194 0.77 -4.23 -11.56
C LEU A 194 1.72 -3.46 -12.50
N LEU A 195 2.82 -4.07 -12.90
CA LEU A 195 3.85 -3.49 -13.78
C LEU A 195 3.59 -3.77 -15.27
N GLY A 196 2.50 -4.48 -15.61
CA GLY A 196 2.09 -4.75 -16.99
C GLY A 196 2.71 -6.00 -17.62
N VAL A 197 3.25 -6.92 -16.81
CA VAL A 197 3.83 -8.20 -17.25
C VAL A 197 3.17 -9.43 -16.64
#